data_AF-A0A524DIE7-F1
#
_entry.id   AF-A0A524DIE7-F1
#
_cell.length_a   1.000
_cell.length_b   1.000
_cell.length_c   1.000
_cell.angle_alpha   90.00
_cell.angle_beta   90.00
_cell.angle_gamma   90.00
#
_symmetry.space_group_name_H-M   'P 1'
#
loop_
_entity.id
_entity.type
_entity.pdbx_description
1 polymer ?
#
loop_
_entity_poly.entity_id
_entity_poly.type
_entity_poly.pdbx_seq_one_letter_code
_entity_poly.pdbx_strand_id
1 'polypeptide(L)'
;MREHPNQKQEKVEQTINSSKIIKFDNLREIFLPLFILIFIIITYFYFSEAFGSISSIYVQESSFSLHFGVTLLIFVFFSFLAGPYQGFFGGLLGEFFYQLAFYDIIYFEWILIIGILGLLSGIYKYKPLKYADGIKIYYTFLSILISSSIVSGLIILFNIILPPSLSLKVIVIDYGFKFFFESFLSIVFVVPILLVLYDRILAKQERYVYEIFLTHHPIYQSDHTFHLKFGRTYFYFCSRCSGVLVGAFISAFFMDVFQKAFEFTLVSELAVILCILLPIPSVIDWGTQSFGIRSSNTPLRLFTGFFLGMGLNYLVYTRQYYFFMLIIVAFYFFLVALLMYLGKRRTSKDYNDDNKIPIDKEEFYE
;
A
#
# COMPACT_ATOMS: atom_id res chain seq x y z
N MET A 1 -17.07 -23.90 -45.12
CA MET A 1 -17.52 -22.83 -44.19
C MET A 1 -16.69 -21.59 -44.47
N ARG A 2 -17.30 -20.52 -45.01
CA ARG A 2 -16.63 -19.22 -45.17
C ARG A 2 -16.89 -18.45 -43.87
N GLU A 3 -15.83 -18.13 -43.11
CA GLU A 3 -15.95 -17.27 -41.93
C GLU A 3 -16.53 -15.92 -42.35
N HIS A 4 -17.51 -15.42 -41.60
CA HIS A 4 -18.14 -14.14 -41.87
C HIS A 4 -17.10 -13.01 -41.70
N PRO A 5 -17.00 -12.05 -42.64
CA PRO A 5 -15.99 -10.99 -42.60
C PRO A 5 -15.98 -10.18 -41.28
N ASN A 6 -17.11 -10.10 -40.56
CA ASN A 6 -17.19 -9.44 -39.25
C ASN A 6 -16.41 -10.14 -38.13
N GLN A 7 -16.28 -11.47 -38.13
CA GLN A 7 -15.50 -12.19 -37.11
C GLN A 7 -14.00 -11.98 -37.26
N LYS A 8 -13.54 -11.62 -38.47
CA LYS A 8 -12.13 -11.35 -38.74
C LYS A 8 -11.73 -9.95 -38.27
N GLN A 9 -12.64 -8.97 -38.35
CA GLN A 9 -12.42 -7.62 -37.80
C GLN A 9 -12.40 -7.61 -36.27
N GLU A 10 -13.32 -8.31 -35.59
CA GLU A 10 -13.31 -8.43 -34.12
C GLU A 10 -12.01 -9.06 -33.58
N LYS A 11 -11.50 -10.11 -34.25
CA LYS A 11 -10.22 -10.74 -33.86
C LYS A 11 -9.03 -9.80 -34.08
N VAL A 12 -9.01 -9.01 -35.14
CA VAL A 12 -7.91 -8.08 -35.42
C VAL A 12 -7.94 -6.89 -34.45
N GLU A 13 -9.11 -6.36 -34.10
CA GLU A 13 -9.24 -5.33 -33.04
C GLU A 13 -8.87 -5.86 -31.66
N GLN A 14 -9.25 -7.09 -31.30
CA GLN A 14 -8.81 -7.72 -30.05
C GLN A 14 -7.28 -7.90 -29.99
N THR A 15 -6.65 -8.26 -31.11
CA THR A 15 -5.19 -8.50 -31.17
C THR A 15 -4.40 -7.18 -31.16
N ILE A 16 -4.90 -6.12 -31.80
CA ILE A 16 -4.27 -4.80 -31.78
C ILE A 16 -4.42 -4.15 -30.39
N ASN A 17 -5.56 -4.32 -29.72
CA ASN A 17 -5.73 -3.87 -28.34
C ASN A 17 -4.86 -4.65 -27.34
N SER A 18 -4.67 -5.96 -27.52
CA SER A 18 -3.82 -6.74 -26.60
C SER A 18 -2.36 -6.29 -26.62
N SER A 19 -1.84 -5.79 -27.74
CA SER A 19 -0.45 -5.33 -27.85
C SER A 19 -0.16 -3.98 -27.14
N LYS A 20 -1.15 -3.07 -27.10
CA LYS A 20 -1.02 -1.77 -26.41
C LYS A 20 -1.31 -1.84 -24.91
N ILE A 21 -2.08 -2.83 -24.45
CA ILE A 21 -2.38 -3.05 -23.03
C ILE A 21 -1.11 -3.46 -22.24
N ILE A 22 -0.13 -4.10 -22.88
CA ILE A 22 1.05 -4.69 -22.22
C ILE A 22 2.00 -3.64 -21.62
N LYS A 23 2.03 -2.39 -22.08
CA LYS A 23 3.00 -1.39 -21.57
C LYS A 23 2.58 -0.69 -20.27
N PHE A 24 1.31 -0.77 -19.86
CA PHE A 24 0.83 -0.08 -18.66
C PHE A 24 0.92 -0.93 -17.37
N ASP A 25 1.26 -2.22 -17.47
CA ASP A 25 1.35 -3.11 -16.31
C ASP A 25 2.57 -2.83 -15.41
N ASN A 26 3.72 -2.41 -15.97
CA ASN A 26 4.97 -2.29 -15.21
C ASN A 26 4.88 -1.36 -13.98
N LEU A 27 4.10 -0.28 -14.08
CA LEU A 27 4.02 0.70 -12.99
C LEU A 27 3.04 0.25 -11.90
N ARG A 28 2.02 -0.52 -12.27
CA ARG A 28 1.16 -1.22 -11.32
C ARG A 28 1.94 -2.30 -10.58
N GLU A 29 2.82 -3.01 -11.27
CA GLU A 29 3.73 -4.01 -10.70
C GLU A 29 4.73 -3.40 -9.71
N ILE A 30 5.05 -2.11 -9.81
CA ILE A 30 5.93 -1.41 -8.86
C ILE A 30 5.11 -0.79 -7.71
N PHE A 31 4.07 -0.04 -8.04
CA PHE A 31 3.31 0.73 -7.05
C PHE A 31 2.58 -0.17 -6.05
N LEU A 32 1.96 -1.25 -6.52
CA LEU A 32 1.17 -2.11 -5.64
C LEU A 32 2.05 -2.81 -4.59
N PRO A 33 3.19 -3.43 -4.94
CA PRO A 33 4.14 -3.92 -3.94
C PRO A 33 4.64 -2.85 -2.98
N LEU A 34 4.94 -1.64 -3.47
CA LEU A 34 5.37 -0.53 -2.62
C LEU A 34 4.28 -0.13 -1.62
N PHE A 35 3.03 -0.02 -2.07
CA PHE A 35 1.89 0.28 -1.21
C PHE A 35 1.68 -0.80 -0.14
N ILE A 36 1.74 -2.08 -0.52
CA ILE A 36 1.64 -3.20 0.43
C ILE A 36 2.79 -3.16 1.44
N LEU A 37 4.01 -2.89 0.99
CA LEU A 37 5.17 -2.77 1.87
C LEU A 37 4.97 -1.66 2.91
N ILE A 38 4.59 -0.47 2.46
CA ILE A 38 4.36 0.68 3.35
C ILE A 38 3.22 0.40 4.33
N PHE A 39 2.13 -0.24 3.86
CA PHE A 39 1.04 -0.66 4.73
C PHE A 39 1.52 -1.59 5.85
N ILE A 40 2.39 -2.57 5.54
CA ILE A 40 2.97 -3.46 6.55
C ILE A 40 3.84 -2.68 7.54
N ILE A 41 4.67 -1.75 7.07
CA ILE A 41 5.54 -0.92 7.92
C ILE A 41 4.71 -0.11 8.92
N ILE A 42 3.71 0.64 8.41
CA ILE A 42 2.83 1.48 9.23
C ILE A 42 2.05 0.62 10.24
N THR A 43 1.50 -0.51 9.78
CA THR A 43 0.77 -1.42 10.65
C THR A 43 1.69 -1.98 11.74
N TYR A 44 2.88 -2.45 11.39
CA TYR A 44 3.85 -2.97 12.35
C TYR A 44 4.19 -1.91 13.41
N PHE A 45 4.50 -0.69 12.99
CA PHE A 45 4.88 0.41 13.88
C PHE A 45 3.79 0.71 14.90
N TYR A 46 2.55 0.97 14.46
CA TYR A 46 1.48 1.36 15.37
C TYR A 46 0.95 0.21 16.22
N PHE A 47 0.98 -1.04 15.72
CA PHE A 47 0.69 -2.19 16.59
C PHE A 47 1.79 -2.39 17.63
N SER A 48 3.06 -2.18 17.25
CA SER A 48 4.18 -2.24 18.20
C SER A 48 4.10 -1.16 19.27
N GLU A 49 3.66 0.05 18.92
CA GLU A 49 3.41 1.12 19.89
C GLU A 49 2.29 0.73 20.88
N ALA A 50 1.20 0.15 20.40
CA ALA A 50 0.05 -0.18 21.24
C ALA A 50 0.24 -1.46 22.09
N PHE A 51 0.99 -2.44 21.58
CA PHE A 51 1.08 -3.79 22.17
C PHE A 51 2.51 -4.24 22.48
N GLY A 52 3.51 -3.40 22.24
CA GLY A 52 4.93 -3.76 22.27
C GLY A 52 5.40 -4.34 20.93
N SER A 53 6.63 -3.98 20.52
CA SER A 53 7.29 -4.60 19.37
C SER A 53 7.71 -6.03 19.67
N ILE A 54 8.02 -6.77 18.62
CA ILE A 54 8.51 -8.15 18.77
C ILE A 54 9.88 -8.18 19.49
N SER A 55 10.69 -7.12 19.41
CA SER A 55 11.97 -7.04 20.13
C SER A 55 11.85 -6.64 21.60
N SER A 56 10.82 -5.86 21.96
CA SER A 56 10.71 -5.18 23.27
C SER A 56 10.85 -6.12 24.48
N ILE A 57 10.26 -7.31 24.41
CA ILE A 57 10.29 -8.31 25.49
C ILE A 57 11.69 -8.87 25.73
N TYR A 58 12.52 -8.86 24.71
CA TYR A 58 13.86 -9.41 24.80
C TYR A 58 14.89 -8.34 25.15
N VAL A 59 14.54 -7.06 24.95
CA VAL A 59 15.39 -5.91 25.25
C VAL A 59 15.10 -5.34 26.65
N GLN A 60 13.83 -5.16 27.03
CA GLN A 60 13.44 -4.36 28.20
C GLN A 60 12.84 -5.17 29.36
N GLU A 61 11.99 -6.18 29.10
CA GLU A 61 11.33 -6.95 30.16
C GLU A 61 11.16 -8.44 29.83
N SER A 62 11.82 -9.31 30.58
CA SER A 62 11.76 -10.76 30.39
C SER A 62 10.46 -11.43 30.85
N SER A 63 9.46 -10.67 31.33
CA SER A 63 8.17 -11.23 31.73
C SER A 63 7.32 -11.62 30.50
N PHE A 64 6.51 -12.68 30.62
CA PHE A 64 5.60 -13.08 29.55
C PHE A 64 4.49 -12.03 29.40
N SER A 65 4.29 -11.49 28.21
CA SER A 65 3.26 -10.49 27.93
C SER A 65 2.34 -10.97 26.82
N LEU A 66 1.05 -11.12 27.12
CA LEU A 66 0.00 -11.45 26.14
C LEU A 66 -0.08 -10.42 25.00
N HIS A 67 0.35 -9.19 25.25
CA HIS A 67 0.36 -8.10 24.26
C HIS A 67 1.28 -8.40 23.07
N PHE A 68 2.41 -9.09 23.31
CA PHE A 68 3.35 -9.57 22.30
C PHE A 68 2.69 -10.30 21.13
N GLY A 69 1.77 -11.21 21.48
CA GLY A 69 1.18 -12.14 20.54
C GLY A 69 0.37 -11.44 19.45
N VAL A 70 -0.12 -10.22 19.72
CA VAL A 70 -0.93 -9.45 18.77
C VAL A 70 -0.06 -8.88 17.65
N THR A 71 1.04 -8.19 17.98
CA THR A 71 1.96 -7.62 16.98
C THR A 71 2.54 -8.71 16.08
N LEU A 72 3.01 -9.81 16.70
CA LEU A 72 3.53 -10.97 16.00
C LEU A 72 2.47 -11.61 15.06
N LEU A 73 1.24 -11.79 15.56
CA LEU A 73 0.12 -12.32 14.78
C LEU A 73 -0.20 -11.48 13.55
N ILE A 74 -0.37 -10.17 13.74
CA ILE A 74 -0.74 -9.25 12.65
C ILE A 74 0.37 -9.18 11.60
N PHE A 75 1.64 -9.10 12.03
CA PHE A 75 2.78 -9.05 11.13
C PHE A 75 2.93 -10.33 10.29
N VAL A 76 2.85 -11.50 10.93
CA VAL A 76 2.96 -12.80 10.23
C VAL A 76 1.78 -13.00 9.27
N PHE A 77 0.56 -12.66 9.69
CA PHE A 77 -0.62 -12.74 8.84
C PHE A 77 -0.47 -11.90 7.57
N PHE A 78 -0.05 -10.63 7.68
CA PHE A 78 0.17 -9.79 6.51
C PHE A 78 1.35 -10.24 5.64
N SER A 79 2.41 -10.78 6.24
CA SER A 79 3.55 -11.36 5.50
C SER A 79 3.10 -12.55 4.62
N PHE A 80 2.21 -13.41 5.14
CA PHE A 80 1.60 -14.50 4.37
C PHE A 80 0.77 -14.00 3.18
N LEU A 81 0.03 -12.91 3.35
CA LEU A 81 -0.79 -12.32 2.28
C LEU A 81 0.09 -11.64 1.22
N ALA A 82 1.11 -10.89 1.65
CA ALA A 82 1.93 -10.05 0.78
C ALA A 82 3.00 -10.85 0.02
N GLY A 83 3.64 -11.82 0.69
CA GLY A 83 4.75 -12.61 0.15
C GLY A 83 6.09 -12.31 0.83
N PRO A 84 7.15 -13.02 0.43
CA PRO A 84 8.41 -13.07 1.18
C PRO A 84 9.16 -11.74 1.17
N TYR A 85 9.24 -11.05 0.03
CA TYR A 85 9.97 -9.79 -0.07
C TYR A 85 9.29 -8.65 0.72
N GLN A 86 7.97 -8.54 0.60
CA GLN A 86 7.20 -7.55 1.35
C GLN A 86 7.23 -7.82 2.85
N GLY A 87 7.15 -9.09 3.26
CA GLY A 87 7.33 -9.48 4.66
C GLY A 87 8.73 -9.13 5.18
N PHE A 88 9.78 -9.43 4.41
CA PHE A 88 11.16 -9.12 4.78
C PHE A 88 11.40 -7.62 4.98
N PHE A 89 11.17 -6.82 3.94
CA PHE A 89 11.41 -5.37 4.01
C PHE A 89 10.42 -4.68 4.96
N GLY A 90 9.19 -5.18 5.07
CA GLY A 90 8.19 -4.65 5.98
C GLY A 90 8.57 -4.86 7.44
N GLY A 91 9.08 -6.04 7.77
CA GLY A 91 9.61 -6.35 9.09
C GLY A 91 10.87 -5.55 9.43
N LEU A 92 11.82 -5.50 8.50
CA LEU A 92 13.08 -4.77 8.67
C LEU A 92 12.83 -3.28 8.92
N LEU A 93 12.09 -2.62 8.02
CA LEU A 93 11.83 -1.18 8.12
C LEU A 93 10.85 -0.85 9.25
N GLY A 94 9.83 -1.68 9.47
CA GLY A 94 8.88 -1.51 10.57
C GLY A 94 9.58 -1.53 11.93
N GLU A 95 10.43 -2.54 12.17
CA GLU A 95 11.21 -2.65 13.39
C GLU A 95 12.25 -1.53 13.51
N PHE A 96 12.93 -1.17 12.42
CA PHE A 96 13.87 -0.06 12.42
C PHE A 96 13.20 1.26 12.83
N PHE A 97 12.06 1.62 12.23
CA PHE A 97 11.36 2.86 12.59
C PHE A 97 10.81 2.82 14.02
N TYR A 98 10.36 1.66 14.50
CA TYR A 98 9.93 1.51 15.89
C TYR A 98 11.10 1.74 16.85
N GLN A 99 12.23 1.06 16.65
CA GLN A 99 13.40 1.25 17.52
C GLN A 99 13.92 2.68 17.45
N LEU A 100 13.94 3.29 16.26
CA LEU A 100 14.33 4.69 16.09
C LEU A 100 13.45 5.65 16.91
N ALA A 101 12.16 5.35 17.05
CA ALA A 101 11.20 6.20 17.76
C ALA A 101 11.16 5.96 19.28
N PHE A 102 11.49 4.76 19.76
CA PHE A 102 11.24 4.37 21.15
C PHE A 102 12.46 3.86 21.92
N TYR A 103 13.58 3.54 21.26
CA TYR A 103 14.78 3.02 21.92
C TYR A 103 15.94 4.02 21.85
N ASP A 104 16.77 4.01 22.88
CA ASP A 104 18.01 4.78 22.91
C ASP A 104 19.11 4.19 22.01
N ILE A 105 19.05 2.86 21.80
CA ILE A 105 20.05 2.09 21.04
C ILE A 105 19.33 1.24 19.99
N ILE A 106 19.88 1.23 18.78
CA ILE A 106 19.37 0.40 17.68
C ILE A 106 20.01 -1.00 17.75
N TYR A 107 19.16 -2.02 17.91
CA TYR A 107 19.52 -3.43 17.93
C TYR A 107 19.35 -4.04 16.54
N PHE A 108 20.42 -4.00 15.74
CA PHE A 108 20.43 -4.48 14.35
C PHE A 108 20.09 -5.95 14.20
N GLU A 109 20.47 -6.79 15.17
CA GLU A 109 20.13 -8.21 15.20
C GLU A 109 18.62 -8.41 15.22
N TRP A 110 17.87 -7.61 16.00
CA TRP A 110 16.42 -7.71 16.07
C TRP A 110 15.76 -7.23 14.77
N ILE A 111 16.24 -6.13 14.20
CA ILE A 111 15.79 -5.66 12.87
C ILE A 111 15.92 -6.77 11.82
N LEU A 112 17.06 -7.48 11.82
CA LEU A 112 17.30 -8.59 10.90
C LEU A 112 16.43 -9.80 11.22
N ILE A 113 16.28 -10.18 12.50
CA ILE A 113 15.43 -11.29 12.94
C ILE A 113 13.98 -11.08 12.49
N ILE A 114 13.41 -9.89 12.67
CA ILE A 114 12.04 -9.58 12.25
C ILE A 114 11.91 -9.59 10.73
N GLY A 115 12.90 -9.08 10.01
CA GLY A 115 12.98 -9.23 8.55
C GLY A 115 12.95 -10.72 8.12
N ILE A 116 13.81 -11.56 8.71
CA ILE A 116 13.86 -13.00 8.40
C ILE A 116 12.54 -13.70 8.74
N LEU A 117 11.92 -13.37 9.88
CA LEU A 117 10.59 -13.89 10.24
C LEU A 117 9.55 -13.57 9.16
N GLY A 118 9.52 -12.32 8.67
CA GLY A 118 8.64 -11.91 7.58
C GLY A 118 8.92 -12.63 6.27
N LEU A 119 10.21 -12.82 5.94
CA LEU A 119 10.66 -13.60 4.78
C LEU A 119 10.13 -15.03 4.84
N LEU A 120 10.44 -15.75 5.92
CA LEU A 120 10.10 -17.16 6.11
C LEU A 120 8.58 -17.37 6.11
N SER A 121 7.84 -16.50 6.80
CA SER A 121 6.37 -16.52 6.81
C SER A 121 5.79 -16.28 5.41
N GLY A 122 6.40 -15.38 4.63
CA GLY A 122 5.96 -15.06 3.29
C GLY A 122 6.29 -16.12 2.23
N ILE A 123 7.22 -17.07 2.48
CA ILE A 123 7.59 -18.12 1.51
C ILE A 123 6.34 -18.93 1.10
N TYR A 124 5.49 -19.28 2.07
CA TYR A 124 4.26 -20.02 1.82
C TYR A 124 3.07 -19.10 1.49
N LYS A 125 3.33 -18.07 0.67
CA LYS A 125 2.39 -17.03 0.24
C LYS A 125 0.99 -17.58 -0.02
N TYR A 126 0.00 -16.86 0.47
CA TYR A 126 -1.40 -17.15 0.24
C TYR A 126 -1.74 -17.11 -1.26
N LYS A 127 -2.61 -18.04 -1.68
CA LYS A 127 -3.22 -18.06 -3.01
C LYS A 127 -4.73 -18.27 -2.83
N PRO A 128 -5.60 -17.62 -3.61
CA PRO A 128 -7.04 -17.80 -3.47
C PRO A 128 -7.46 -19.26 -3.71
N LEU A 129 -8.48 -19.74 -2.99
CA LEU A 129 -8.96 -21.13 -2.96
C LEU A 129 -7.93 -22.15 -2.47
N LYS A 130 -6.79 -21.70 -1.92
CA LYS A 130 -5.76 -22.59 -1.40
C LYS A 130 -6.28 -23.39 -0.20
N TYR A 131 -7.22 -22.87 0.58
CA TYR A 131 -7.67 -23.52 1.81
C TYR A 131 -9.01 -24.26 1.67
N ALA A 132 -9.47 -24.47 0.43
CA ALA A 132 -10.57 -25.40 0.16
C ALA A 132 -10.17 -26.86 0.45
N ASP A 133 -8.87 -27.17 0.36
CA ASP A 133 -8.29 -28.47 0.68
C ASP A 133 -7.60 -28.42 2.05
N GLY A 134 -8.06 -29.25 2.98
CA GLY A 134 -7.53 -29.31 4.35
C GLY A 134 -6.04 -29.60 4.41
N ILE A 135 -5.47 -30.32 3.44
CA ILE A 135 -4.03 -30.66 3.44
C ILE A 135 -3.15 -29.41 3.31
N LYS A 136 -3.63 -28.35 2.65
CA LYS A 136 -2.90 -27.08 2.48
C LYS A 136 -2.90 -26.23 3.75
N ILE A 137 -3.91 -26.39 4.61
CA ILE A 137 -3.93 -25.80 5.96
C ILE A 137 -2.81 -26.44 6.79
N TYR A 138 -2.69 -27.77 6.74
CA TYR A 138 -1.62 -28.50 7.42
C TYR A 138 -0.22 -28.05 6.97
N TYR A 139 0.02 -27.86 5.67
CA TYR A 139 1.30 -27.31 5.20
C TYR A 139 1.58 -25.88 5.67
N THR A 140 0.53 -25.07 5.84
CA THR A 140 0.67 -23.71 6.40
C THR A 140 1.09 -23.78 7.86
N PHE A 141 0.42 -24.63 8.65
CA PHE A 141 0.78 -24.91 10.03
C PHE A 141 2.24 -25.36 10.14
N LEU A 142 2.63 -26.36 9.34
CA LEU A 142 4.00 -26.89 9.33
C LEU A 142 5.02 -25.80 8.93
N SER A 143 4.71 -24.97 7.93
CA SER A 143 5.57 -23.87 7.51
C SER A 143 5.79 -22.84 8.63
N ILE A 144 4.75 -22.47 9.37
CA ILE A 144 4.85 -21.51 10.49
C ILE A 144 5.62 -22.14 11.64
N LEU A 145 5.39 -23.41 11.94
CA LEU A 145 6.12 -24.14 12.99
C LEU A 145 7.63 -24.17 12.68
N ILE A 146 8.01 -24.54 11.47
CA ILE A 146 9.41 -24.54 11.02
C ILE A 146 10.00 -23.13 11.09
N SER A 147 9.27 -22.12 10.61
CA SER A 147 9.73 -20.72 10.64
C SER A 147 9.99 -20.25 12.08
N SER A 148 9.09 -20.59 13.01
CA SER A 148 9.22 -20.25 14.44
C SER A 148 10.43 -20.92 15.07
N SER A 149 10.70 -22.19 14.74
CA SER A 149 11.90 -22.91 15.20
C SER A 149 13.19 -22.28 14.66
N ILE A 150 13.23 -21.91 13.38
CA ILE A 150 14.39 -21.26 12.76
C ILE A 150 14.66 -19.91 13.45
N VAL A 151 13.63 -19.08 13.62
CA VAL A 151 13.77 -17.76 14.26
C VAL A 151 14.22 -17.88 15.71
N SER A 152 13.67 -18.83 16.47
CA SER A 152 14.13 -19.17 17.82
C SER A 152 15.62 -19.55 17.84
N GLY A 153 16.06 -20.40 16.89
CA GLY A 153 17.47 -20.75 16.74
C GLY A 153 18.37 -19.56 16.40
N LEU A 154 17.90 -18.63 15.56
CA LEU A 154 18.61 -17.39 15.24
C LEU A 154 18.74 -16.48 16.46
N ILE A 155 17.68 -16.33 17.26
CA ILE A 155 17.72 -15.56 18.51
C ILE A 155 18.79 -16.13 19.45
N ILE A 156 18.82 -17.46 19.64
CA ILE A 156 19.86 -18.13 20.45
C ILE A 156 21.26 -17.84 19.87
N LEU A 157 21.43 -18.00 18.56
CA LEU A 157 22.71 -17.83 17.88
C LEU A 157 23.24 -16.39 18.02
N PHE A 158 22.41 -15.38 17.77
CA PHE A 158 22.83 -13.98 17.89
C PHE A 158 23.21 -13.62 19.33
N ASN A 159 22.47 -14.12 20.33
CA ASN A 159 22.80 -13.89 21.74
C ASN A 159 24.08 -14.62 22.21
N ILE A 160 24.49 -15.70 21.55
CA ILE A 160 25.78 -16.37 21.83
C ILE A 160 26.95 -15.62 21.19
N ILE A 161 26.77 -15.09 19.98
CA ILE A 161 27.83 -14.43 19.21
C ILE A 161 28.09 -13.00 19.71
N LEU A 162 27.04 -12.25 20.01
CA LEU A 162 27.15 -10.91 20.59
C LEU A 162 27.70 -11.01 22.02
N PRO A 163 28.40 -9.98 22.54
CA PRO A 163 29.18 -10.08 23.78
C PRO A 163 28.39 -10.75 24.91
N PRO A 164 28.76 -11.99 25.31
CA PRO A 164 27.90 -12.79 26.16
C PRO A 164 27.96 -12.28 27.59
N SER A 165 26.99 -11.44 27.96
CA SER A 165 26.74 -11.06 29.35
C SER A 165 25.85 -12.08 30.07
N LEU A 166 25.18 -12.96 29.32
CA LEU A 166 24.15 -13.88 29.82
C LEU A 166 24.64 -15.34 29.82
N SER A 167 24.14 -16.12 30.79
CA SER A 167 24.40 -17.56 30.83
C SER A 167 23.68 -18.29 29.69
N LEU A 168 24.26 -19.38 29.18
CA LEU A 168 23.66 -20.19 28.11
C LEU A 168 22.25 -20.70 28.46
N LYS A 169 21.99 -20.96 29.75
CA LYS A 169 20.67 -21.37 30.24
C LYS A 169 19.63 -20.27 30.01
N VAL A 170 19.96 -19.01 30.32
CA VAL A 170 19.08 -17.85 30.12
C VAL A 170 18.81 -17.64 28.62
N ILE A 171 19.85 -17.70 27.78
CA ILE A 171 19.70 -17.53 26.33
C ILE A 171 18.77 -18.59 25.73
N VAL A 172 18.95 -19.86 26.11
CA VAL A 172 18.14 -20.95 25.54
C VAL A 172 16.70 -20.92 26.06
N ILE A 173 16.49 -20.72 27.37
CA ILE A 173 15.17 -20.79 27.99
C ILE A 173 14.40 -19.48 27.80
N ASP A 174 14.96 -18.36 28.24
CA ASP A 174 14.23 -17.10 28.38
C ASP A 174 14.11 -16.34 27.05
N TYR A 175 15.02 -16.59 26.10
CA TYR A 175 14.97 -15.98 24.77
C TYR A 175 14.45 -16.97 23.73
N GLY A 176 15.20 -18.05 23.49
CA GLY A 176 14.87 -19.00 22.42
C GLY A 176 13.54 -19.73 22.63
N PHE A 177 13.42 -20.48 23.72
CA PHE A 177 12.24 -21.31 24.00
C PHE A 177 11.00 -20.46 24.26
N LYS A 178 11.15 -19.34 24.98
CA LYS A 178 10.06 -18.38 25.20
C LYS A 178 9.49 -17.86 23.88
N PHE A 179 10.34 -17.38 22.96
CA PHE A 179 9.90 -16.94 21.64
C PHE A 179 9.19 -18.05 20.86
N PHE A 180 9.75 -19.26 20.88
CA PHE A 180 9.15 -20.40 20.19
C PHE A 180 7.74 -20.69 20.73
N PHE A 181 7.58 -20.71 22.06
CA PHE A 181 6.31 -20.97 22.70
C PHE A 181 5.28 -19.87 22.45
N GLU A 182 5.69 -18.60 22.52
CA GLU A 182 4.84 -17.45 22.20
C GLU A 182 4.40 -17.48 20.73
N SER A 183 5.32 -17.78 19.81
CA SER A 183 5.00 -17.98 18.39
C SER A 183 4.05 -19.17 18.18
N PHE A 184 4.25 -20.26 18.91
CA PHE A 184 3.38 -21.43 18.84
C PHE A 184 1.94 -21.09 19.25
N LEU A 185 1.76 -20.32 20.32
CA LEU A 185 0.42 -19.91 20.77
C LEU A 185 -0.21 -18.85 19.86
N SER A 186 0.56 -17.84 19.45
CA SER A 186 0.04 -16.67 18.75
C SER A 186 -0.13 -16.88 17.25
N ILE A 187 0.81 -17.54 16.56
CA ILE A 187 0.79 -17.63 15.10
C ILE A 187 0.52 -19.02 14.56
N VAL A 188 1.08 -20.07 15.17
CA VAL A 188 1.01 -21.43 14.59
C VAL A 188 -0.44 -21.93 14.49
N PHE A 189 -1.30 -21.62 15.45
CA PHE A 189 -2.73 -21.97 15.38
C PHE A 189 -3.61 -20.88 14.76
N VAL A 190 -3.37 -19.61 15.12
CA VAL A 190 -4.31 -18.53 14.79
C VAL A 190 -4.19 -18.11 13.32
N VAL A 191 -2.97 -18.02 12.76
CA VAL A 191 -2.77 -17.57 11.38
C VAL A 191 -3.44 -18.51 10.36
N PRO A 192 -3.31 -19.86 10.43
CA PRO A 192 -4.04 -20.74 9.54
C PRO A 192 -5.56 -20.56 9.62
N ILE A 193 -6.12 -20.36 10.82
CA ILE A 193 -7.55 -20.12 11.03
C ILE A 193 -7.97 -18.80 10.36
N LEU A 194 -7.23 -17.72 10.57
CA LEU A 194 -7.49 -16.42 9.93
C LEU A 194 -7.40 -16.51 8.42
N LEU A 195 -6.45 -17.26 7.89
CA LEU A 195 -6.29 -17.47 6.45
C LEU A 195 -7.43 -18.29 5.84
N VAL A 196 -7.96 -19.30 6.56
CA VAL A 196 -9.18 -20.03 6.15
C VAL A 196 -10.39 -19.10 6.15
N LEU A 197 -10.55 -18.28 7.19
CA LEU A 197 -11.64 -17.30 7.27
C LEU A 197 -11.54 -16.29 6.13
N TYR A 198 -10.34 -15.76 5.88
CA TYR A 198 -10.06 -14.84 4.78
C TYR A 198 -10.41 -15.46 3.42
N ASP A 199 -9.98 -16.71 3.15
CA ASP A 199 -10.27 -17.42 1.90
C ASP A 199 -11.78 -17.66 1.73
N ARG A 200 -12.48 -18.06 2.79
CA ARG A 200 -13.94 -18.26 2.76
C ARG A 200 -14.71 -16.98 2.49
N ILE A 201 -14.31 -15.85 3.07
CA ILE A 201 -15.00 -14.56 2.90
C ILE A 201 -14.71 -13.97 1.52
N LEU A 202 -13.44 -13.98 1.08
CA LEU A 202 -12.99 -13.17 -0.07
C LEU A 202 -12.65 -13.96 -1.33
N ALA A 203 -12.48 -15.29 -1.24
CA ALA A 203 -12.13 -16.14 -2.38
C ALA A 203 -13.26 -17.07 -2.85
N LYS A 204 -14.40 -17.17 -2.16
CA LYS A 204 -15.50 -18.07 -2.56
C LYS A 204 -16.01 -17.81 -3.98
N GLN A 205 -16.14 -16.54 -4.36
CA GLN A 205 -16.62 -16.14 -5.68
C GLN A 205 -15.84 -14.92 -6.18
N GLU A 206 -15.69 -14.81 -7.50
CA GLU A 206 -15.16 -13.60 -8.11
C GLU A 206 -16.16 -12.46 -7.94
N ARG A 207 -15.70 -11.35 -7.38
CA ARG A 207 -16.51 -10.17 -7.10
C ARG A 207 -15.74 -8.95 -7.59
N TYR A 208 -16.46 -8.04 -8.26
CA TYR A 208 -15.94 -6.76 -8.69
C TYR A 208 -16.71 -5.69 -7.91
N VAL A 209 -16.08 -5.18 -6.86
CA VAL A 209 -16.66 -4.15 -6.00
C VAL A 209 -16.31 -2.80 -6.60
N TYR A 210 -17.26 -2.26 -7.34
CA TYR A 210 -17.18 -0.94 -7.97
C TYR A 210 -18.16 0.00 -7.28
N GLU A 211 -17.76 0.51 -6.13
CA GLU A 211 -18.57 1.45 -5.38
C GLU A 211 -18.32 2.87 -5.85
N ILE A 212 -19.38 3.60 -6.20
CA ILE A 212 -19.27 5.00 -6.67
C ILE A 212 -18.59 5.90 -5.63
N PHE A 213 -18.72 5.56 -4.33
CA PHE A 213 -18.04 6.25 -3.25
C PHE A 213 -16.50 6.08 -3.28
N LEU A 214 -15.99 4.98 -3.84
CA LEU A 214 -14.55 4.72 -3.92
C LEU A 214 -13.97 5.20 -5.26
N THR A 215 -14.74 5.11 -6.34
CA THR A 215 -14.27 5.44 -7.68
C THR A 215 -14.61 6.86 -8.09
N HIS A 216 -15.72 7.44 -7.64
CA HIS A 216 -16.25 8.73 -8.11
C HIS A 216 -16.35 8.87 -9.64
N HIS A 217 -16.22 7.75 -10.35
CA HIS A 217 -16.19 7.64 -11.79
C HIS A 217 -17.22 6.57 -12.18
N PRO A 218 -17.92 6.75 -13.30
CA PRO A 218 -18.75 5.70 -13.85
C PRO A 218 -17.89 4.59 -14.47
N ILE A 219 -18.47 3.40 -14.62
CA ILE A 219 -17.76 2.19 -15.09
C ILE A 219 -17.06 2.40 -16.44
N TYR A 220 -17.64 3.22 -17.34
CA TYR A 220 -17.04 3.53 -18.64
C TYR A 220 -15.77 4.39 -18.57
N GLN A 221 -15.41 4.92 -17.39
CA GLN A 221 -14.15 5.63 -17.10
C GLN A 221 -13.21 4.77 -16.24
N SER A 222 -13.21 3.44 -16.43
CA SER A 222 -12.37 2.52 -15.65
C SER A 222 -10.86 2.78 -15.80
N ASP A 223 -10.43 3.45 -16.86
CA ASP A 223 -9.05 3.92 -17.09
C ASP A 223 -8.57 4.94 -16.04
N HIS A 224 -9.50 5.49 -15.24
CA HIS A 224 -9.23 6.40 -14.11
C HIS A 224 -9.05 5.66 -12.78
N THR A 225 -9.16 4.34 -12.80
CA THR A 225 -9.16 3.51 -11.60
C THR A 225 -7.99 2.52 -11.62
N PHE A 226 -7.62 2.05 -10.43
CA PHE A 226 -6.87 0.81 -10.27
C PHE A 226 -7.65 -0.08 -9.31
N HIS A 227 -7.27 -1.36 -9.25
CA HIS A 227 -7.90 -2.29 -8.32
C HIS A 227 -6.89 -3.02 -7.45
N LEU A 228 -7.29 -3.18 -6.19
CA LEU A 228 -6.64 -4.05 -5.22
C LEU A 228 -7.37 -5.40 -5.23
N LYS A 229 -6.61 -6.49 -5.26
CA LYS A 229 -7.15 -7.85 -5.26
C LYS A 229 -6.97 -8.47 -3.88
N PHE A 230 -8.08 -8.82 -3.25
CA PHE A 230 -8.12 -9.56 -1.99
C PHE A 230 -8.82 -10.90 -2.23
N GLY A 231 -8.07 -12.00 -2.20
CA GLY A 231 -8.59 -13.30 -2.63
C GLY A 231 -9.01 -13.28 -4.11
N ARG A 232 -10.31 -13.49 -4.38
CA ARG A 232 -10.93 -13.36 -5.71
C ARG A 232 -11.81 -12.11 -5.83
N THR A 233 -11.75 -11.21 -4.84
CA THR A 233 -12.49 -9.95 -4.85
C THR A 233 -11.60 -8.80 -5.31
N TYR A 234 -12.11 -8.01 -6.25
CA TYR A 234 -11.45 -6.88 -6.88
C TYR A 234 -12.12 -5.58 -6.41
N PHE A 235 -11.41 -4.77 -5.64
CA PHE A 235 -11.91 -3.46 -5.18
C PHE A 235 -11.32 -2.36 -6.05
N TYR A 236 -12.18 -1.57 -6.67
CA TYR A 236 -11.76 -0.48 -7.56
C TYR A 236 -11.71 0.83 -6.81
N PHE A 237 -10.63 1.59 -7.04
CA PHE A 237 -10.40 2.89 -6.43
C PHE A 237 -10.01 3.91 -7.48
N CYS A 238 -10.43 5.16 -7.30
CA CYS A 238 -9.92 6.27 -8.10
C CYS A 238 -8.40 6.40 -7.88
N SER A 239 -7.64 6.42 -8.98
CA SER A 239 -6.17 6.53 -8.93
C SER A 239 -5.72 7.82 -8.24
N ARG A 240 -6.39 8.95 -8.49
CA ARG A 240 -6.03 10.23 -7.88
C ARG A 240 -6.39 10.28 -6.40
N CYS A 241 -7.62 9.93 -6.03
CA CYS A 241 -8.07 9.96 -4.63
C CYS A 241 -7.22 9.02 -3.76
N SER A 242 -6.89 7.84 -4.27
CA SER A 242 -5.99 6.93 -3.57
C SER A 242 -4.60 7.53 -3.41
N GLY A 243 -4.07 8.22 -4.43
CA GLY A 243 -2.83 8.96 -4.32
C GLY A 243 -2.88 9.96 -3.16
N VAL A 244 -3.94 10.77 -3.10
CA VAL A 244 -4.16 11.75 -2.02
C VAL A 244 -4.17 11.08 -0.64
N LEU A 245 -4.93 10.00 -0.47
CA LEU A 245 -4.98 9.27 0.81
C LEU A 245 -3.60 8.68 1.17
N VAL A 246 -2.94 8.02 0.22
CA VAL A 246 -1.61 7.41 0.42
C VAL A 246 -0.58 8.47 0.78
N GLY A 247 -0.56 9.62 0.10
CA GLY A 247 0.36 10.72 0.40
C GLY A 247 0.12 11.34 1.76
N ALA A 248 -1.14 11.54 2.14
CA ALA A 248 -1.50 12.06 3.46
C ALA A 248 -1.06 11.09 4.57
N PHE A 249 -1.39 9.79 4.46
CA PHE A 249 -1.04 8.80 5.48
C PHE A 249 0.48 8.58 5.60
N ILE A 250 1.20 8.52 4.48
CA ILE A 250 2.65 8.33 4.49
C ILE A 250 3.35 9.54 5.12
N SER A 251 2.98 10.76 4.73
CA SER A 251 3.57 11.96 5.33
C SER A 251 3.21 12.07 6.81
N ALA A 252 1.98 11.74 7.21
CA ALA A 252 1.59 11.71 8.63
C ALA A 252 2.43 10.71 9.43
N PHE A 253 2.61 9.49 8.90
CA PHE A 253 3.46 8.47 9.52
C PHE A 253 4.91 8.94 9.70
N PHE A 254 5.54 9.47 8.66
CA PHE A 254 6.93 9.95 8.79
C PHE A 254 7.07 11.14 9.72
N MET A 255 6.07 12.04 9.75
CA MET A 255 6.06 13.14 10.71
C MET A 255 5.97 12.64 12.16
N ASP A 256 5.11 11.66 12.43
CA ASP A 256 4.99 11.04 13.76
C ASP A 256 6.28 10.33 14.18
N VAL A 257 6.88 9.52 13.29
CA VAL A 257 8.16 8.85 13.54
C VAL A 257 9.27 9.86 13.84
N PHE A 258 9.41 10.92 13.04
CA PHE A 258 10.45 11.93 13.27
C PHE A 258 10.21 12.75 14.52
N GLN A 259 8.95 13.04 14.86
CA GLN A 259 8.62 13.71 16.10
C GLN A 259 9.01 12.86 17.31
N LYS A 260 8.71 11.56 17.30
CA LYS A 260 9.06 10.64 18.39
C LYS A 260 10.57 10.40 18.49
N ALA A 261 11.24 10.19 17.36
CA ALA A 261 12.66 9.84 17.31
C ALA A 261 13.61 11.01 17.56
N PHE A 262 13.26 12.21 17.09
CA PHE A 262 14.20 13.35 17.03
C PHE A 262 13.63 14.63 17.64
N GLU A 263 12.46 14.56 18.29
CA GLU A 263 11.70 15.74 18.75
C GLU A 263 11.47 16.75 17.61
N PHE A 264 11.45 16.25 16.36
CA PHE A 264 11.34 17.10 15.19
C PHE A 264 9.94 17.70 15.10
N THR A 265 9.87 19.01 14.93
CA THR A 265 8.63 19.72 14.65
C THR A 265 8.77 20.50 13.35
N LEU A 266 7.78 20.35 12.46
CA LEU A 266 7.79 21.07 11.20
C LEU A 266 7.47 22.55 11.44
N VAL A 267 8.44 23.41 11.11
CA VAL A 267 8.31 24.86 11.20
C VAL A 267 7.17 25.34 10.29
N SER A 268 6.28 26.19 10.81
CA SER A 268 5.04 26.60 10.13
C SER A 268 5.30 27.27 8.78
N GLU A 269 6.37 28.06 8.65
CA GLU A 269 6.80 28.72 7.42
C GLU A 269 7.15 27.69 6.33
N LEU A 270 7.88 26.65 6.68
CA LEU A 270 8.22 25.57 5.76
C LEU A 270 6.96 24.77 5.38
N ALA A 271 6.06 24.52 6.33
CA ALA A 271 4.78 23.87 6.06
C ALA A 271 3.94 24.67 5.05
N VAL A 272 3.89 26.00 5.17
CA VAL A 272 3.21 26.89 4.20
C VAL A 272 3.82 26.76 2.82
N ILE A 273 5.15 26.80 2.71
CA ILE A 273 5.86 26.63 1.42
C ILE A 273 5.51 25.27 0.79
N LEU A 274 5.53 24.19 1.57
CA LEU A 274 5.17 22.86 1.10
C LEU A 274 3.70 22.77 0.67
N CYS A 275 2.78 23.41 1.40
CA CYS A 275 1.37 23.49 1.02
C CYS A 275 1.13 24.25 -0.30
N ILE A 276 2.01 25.18 -0.66
CA ILE A 276 1.98 25.86 -1.96
C ILE A 276 2.61 24.97 -3.05
N LEU A 277 3.78 24.40 -2.82
CA LEU A 277 4.51 23.71 -3.88
C LEU A 277 3.94 22.34 -4.24
N LEU A 278 3.50 21.54 -3.26
CA LEU A 278 3.11 20.14 -3.48
C LEU A 278 1.80 19.96 -4.28
N PRO A 279 0.79 20.84 -4.21
CA PRO A 279 -0.39 20.74 -5.08
C PRO A 279 -0.12 21.06 -6.56
N ILE A 280 0.94 21.79 -6.90
CA ILE A 280 1.20 22.28 -8.26
C ILE A 280 1.22 21.16 -9.31
N PRO A 281 1.95 20.02 -9.12
CA PRO A 281 1.89 18.89 -10.04
C PRO A 281 0.48 18.39 -10.33
N SER A 282 -0.41 18.36 -9.32
CA SER A 282 -1.80 17.91 -9.47
C SER A 282 -2.63 18.89 -10.29
N VAL A 283 -2.46 20.19 -10.06
CA VAL A 283 -3.12 21.24 -10.85
C VAL A 283 -2.66 21.21 -12.31
N ILE A 284 -1.36 21.05 -12.57
CA ILE A 284 -0.82 20.90 -13.92
C ILE A 284 -1.36 19.62 -14.57
N ASP A 285 -1.35 18.50 -13.83
CA ASP A 285 -1.84 17.22 -14.32
C ASP A 285 -3.31 17.33 -14.77
N TRP A 286 -4.13 17.92 -13.91
CA TRP A 286 -5.55 18.09 -14.12
C TRP A 286 -5.87 19.13 -15.21
N GLY A 287 -5.17 20.27 -15.22
CA GLY A 287 -5.34 21.32 -16.22
C GLY A 287 -4.99 20.86 -17.63
N THR A 288 -3.84 20.19 -17.80
CA THR A 288 -3.44 19.65 -19.11
C THR A 288 -4.41 18.59 -19.65
N GLN A 289 -5.00 17.78 -18.78
CA GLN A 289 -6.07 16.84 -19.15
C GLN A 289 -7.35 17.56 -19.57
N SER A 290 -7.76 18.59 -18.82
CA SER A 290 -9.00 19.32 -19.07
C SER A 290 -8.98 20.11 -20.37
N PHE A 291 -7.80 20.50 -20.84
CA PHE A 291 -7.62 21.11 -22.16
C PHE A 291 -7.54 20.12 -23.32
N GLY A 292 -7.63 18.81 -23.06
CA GLY A 292 -7.47 17.78 -24.09
C GLY A 292 -6.06 17.69 -24.67
N ILE A 293 -5.05 18.32 -24.05
CA ILE A 293 -3.66 18.35 -24.54
C ILE A 293 -3.03 16.97 -24.45
N ARG A 294 -3.46 16.17 -23.46
CA ARG A 294 -3.00 14.80 -23.29
C ARG A 294 -4.07 13.93 -22.62
N SER A 295 -4.01 12.63 -22.91
CA SER A 295 -4.69 11.64 -22.09
C SER A 295 -4.01 11.49 -20.73
N SER A 296 -4.80 11.11 -19.73
CA SER A 296 -4.27 10.77 -18.43
C SER A 296 -3.90 9.31 -18.35
N ASN A 297 -2.96 8.98 -17.48
CA ASN A 297 -2.68 7.60 -17.11
C ASN A 297 -2.74 7.46 -15.58
N THR A 298 -3.10 6.26 -15.13
CA THR A 298 -3.21 5.93 -13.70
C THR A 298 -1.97 6.26 -12.88
N PRO A 299 -0.73 5.95 -13.34
CA PRO A 299 0.50 6.30 -12.62
C PRO A 299 0.65 7.78 -12.30
N LEU A 300 0.47 8.63 -13.29
CA LEU A 300 0.64 10.07 -13.13
C LEU A 300 -0.44 10.66 -12.21
N ARG A 301 -1.69 10.15 -12.30
CA ARG A 301 -2.78 10.52 -11.39
C ARG A 301 -2.48 10.17 -9.94
N LEU A 302 -1.93 8.99 -9.74
CA LEU A 302 -1.57 8.49 -8.43
C LEU A 302 -0.41 9.28 -7.83
N PHE A 303 0.63 9.54 -8.63
CA PHE A 303 1.80 10.33 -8.24
C PHE A 303 1.44 11.79 -7.92
N THR A 304 0.70 12.46 -8.80
CA THR A 304 0.28 13.84 -8.54
C THR A 304 -0.76 13.96 -7.42
N GLY A 305 -1.62 12.94 -7.26
CA GLY A 305 -2.47 12.79 -6.08
C GLY A 305 -1.65 12.63 -4.79
N PHE A 306 -0.58 11.85 -4.80
CA PHE A 306 0.31 11.65 -3.66
C PHE A 306 0.90 12.96 -3.14
N PHE A 307 1.45 13.82 -4.00
CA PHE A 307 1.94 15.14 -3.57
C PHE A 307 0.84 16.03 -3.02
N LEU A 308 -0.34 16.04 -3.65
CA LEU A 308 -1.49 16.77 -3.13
C LEU A 308 -1.86 16.29 -1.72
N GLY A 309 -1.87 14.97 -1.49
CA GLY A 309 -2.10 14.36 -0.17
C GLY A 309 -1.09 14.78 0.88
N MET A 310 0.21 14.80 0.53
CA MET A 310 1.26 15.29 1.42
C MET A 310 1.03 16.76 1.81
N GLY A 311 0.70 17.61 0.83
CA GLY A 311 0.37 19.02 1.08
C GLY A 311 -0.83 19.17 2.01
N LEU A 312 -1.87 18.34 1.86
CA LEU A 312 -3.03 18.35 2.76
C LEU A 312 -2.67 17.98 4.19
N ASN A 313 -1.81 16.98 4.42
CA ASN A 313 -1.34 16.65 5.76
C ASN A 313 -0.56 17.81 6.38
N TYR A 314 0.31 18.48 5.62
CA TYR A 314 1.10 19.60 6.13
C TYR A 314 0.28 20.84 6.51
N LEU A 315 -0.95 20.95 6.03
CA LEU A 315 -1.86 22.04 6.40
C LEU A 315 -2.09 22.10 7.92
N VAL A 316 -2.05 20.97 8.64
CA VAL A 316 -2.20 20.91 10.10
C VAL A 316 -1.13 21.73 10.84
N TYR A 317 0.07 21.87 10.24
CA TYR A 317 1.20 22.61 10.82
C TYR A 317 1.21 24.11 10.48
N THR A 318 0.21 24.60 9.72
CA THR A 318 0.13 26.00 9.26
C THR A 318 -0.79 26.88 10.11
N ARG A 319 -1.14 26.45 11.33
CA ARG A 319 -2.15 27.12 12.18
C ARG A 319 -1.88 28.61 12.41
N GLN A 320 -0.62 29.03 12.51
CA GLN A 320 -0.24 30.45 12.67
C GLN A 320 -0.59 31.32 11.47
N TYR A 321 -0.71 30.71 10.28
CA TYR A 321 -1.03 31.36 9.01
C TYR A 321 -2.44 31.04 8.52
N TYR A 322 -3.38 30.72 9.42
CA TYR A 322 -4.72 30.23 9.09
C TYR A 322 -5.43 31.04 7.99
N PHE A 323 -5.53 32.37 8.14
CA PHE A 323 -6.19 33.23 7.14
C PHE A 323 -5.47 33.25 5.80
N PHE A 324 -4.13 33.28 5.82
CA PHE A 324 -3.32 33.24 4.60
C PHE A 324 -3.51 31.91 3.86
N MET A 325 -3.56 30.80 4.59
CA MET A 325 -3.82 29.48 4.03
C MET A 325 -5.23 29.34 3.46
N LEU A 326 -6.25 29.95 4.07
CA LEU A 326 -7.59 30.01 3.49
C LEU A 326 -7.58 30.73 2.13
N ILE A 327 -6.84 31.84 2.00
CA ILE A 327 -6.70 32.56 0.73
C ILE A 327 -6.00 31.68 -0.31
N ILE A 328 -4.91 30.99 0.06
CA ILE A 328 -4.20 30.08 -0.84
C ILE A 328 -5.10 28.94 -1.31
N VAL A 329 -5.83 28.29 -0.41
CA VAL A 329 -6.75 27.19 -0.74
C VAL A 329 -7.86 27.69 -1.66
N ALA A 330 -8.47 28.85 -1.36
CA ALA A 330 -9.46 29.48 -2.22
C ALA A 330 -8.89 29.80 -3.61
N PHE A 331 -7.65 30.28 -3.68
CA PHE A 331 -6.96 30.53 -4.95
C PHE A 331 -6.75 29.24 -5.76
N TYR A 332 -6.37 28.11 -5.14
CA TYR A 332 -6.28 26.82 -5.83
C TYR A 332 -7.64 26.36 -6.38
N PHE A 333 -8.70 26.45 -5.59
CA PHE A 333 -10.05 26.10 -6.06
C PHE A 333 -10.49 27.00 -7.23
N PHE A 334 -10.22 28.30 -7.15
CA PHE A 334 -10.47 29.23 -8.24
C PHE A 334 -9.67 28.86 -9.50
N LEU A 335 -8.38 28.53 -9.36
CA LEU A 335 -7.52 28.14 -10.48
C LEU A 335 -8.05 26.85 -11.14
N VAL A 336 -8.42 25.83 -10.37
CA VAL A 336 -9.01 24.60 -10.88
C VAL A 336 -10.33 24.89 -11.60
N ALA A 337 -11.22 25.69 -11.01
CA ALA A 337 -12.49 26.08 -11.62
C ALA A 337 -12.31 26.86 -12.94
N LEU A 338 -11.32 27.76 -12.99
CA LEU A 338 -10.96 28.48 -14.20
C LEU A 338 -10.48 27.51 -15.30
N LEU A 339 -9.59 26.58 -14.94
CA LEU A 339 -9.09 25.56 -15.86
C LEU A 339 -10.23 24.63 -16.34
N MET A 340 -11.20 24.27 -15.49
CA MET A 340 -12.43 23.55 -15.88
C MET A 340 -13.24 24.32 -16.92
N TYR A 341 -13.49 25.59 -16.65
CA TYR A 341 -14.28 26.44 -17.52
C TYR A 341 -13.61 26.60 -18.90
N LEU A 342 -12.31 26.88 -18.92
CA LEU A 342 -11.55 27.05 -20.15
C LEU A 342 -11.43 25.73 -20.94
N GLY A 343 -11.22 24.60 -20.26
CA GLY A 343 -11.20 23.27 -20.86
C GLY A 343 -12.53 22.95 -21.57
N LYS A 344 -13.66 23.12 -20.86
CA LYS A 344 -15.00 22.91 -21.41
C LYS A 344 -15.27 23.80 -22.63
N ARG A 345 -14.87 25.07 -22.57
CA ARG A 345 -15.05 26.02 -23.68
C ARG A 345 -14.26 25.60 -24.93
N ARG A 346 -13.07 25.03 -24.76
CA ARG A 346 -12.25 24.52 -25.87
C ARG A 346 -12.89 23.31 -26.52
N THR A 347 -13.24 22.29 -25.73
CA THR A 347 -13.89 21.06 -26.26
C THR A 347 -15.20 21.36 -26.99
N SER A 348 -15.97 22.33 -26.52
CA SER A 348 -17.21 22.75 -27.20
C SER A 348 -16.97 23.44 -28.55
N LYS A 349 -15.83 24.13 -28.74
CA LYS A 349 -15.47 24.73 -30.02
C LYS A 349 -15.08 23.66 -31.02
N ASP A 350 -14.21 22.73 -30.60
CA ASP A 350 -13.75 21.63 -31.44
C ASP A 350 -14.96 20.81 -31.95
N TYR A 351 -15.93 20.50 -31.08
CA TYR A 351 -17.18 19.81 -31.48
C TYR A 351 -18.02 20.58 -32.50
N ASN A 352 -18.09 21.92 -32.38
CA ASN A 352 -18.85 22.74 -33.32
C ASN A 352 -18.15 22.87 -34.67
N ASP A 353 -16.83 22.82 -34.71
CA ASP A 353 -16.05 22.89 -35.95
C ASP A 353 -16.03 21.53 -36.67
N ASP A 354 -16.00 20.41 -35.94
CA ASP A 354 -16.17 19.06 -36.53
C ASP A 354 -17.57 18.88 -37.16
N ASN A 355 -18.62 19.44 -36.54
CA ASN A 355 -19.99 19.41 -37.09
C ASN A 355 -20.23 20.41 -38.24
N LYS A 356 -19.28 21.32 -38.52
CA LYS A 356 -19.33 22.20 -39.69
C LYS A 356 -18.71 21.57 -40.93
N ILE A 357 -18.08 20.40 -40.84
CA ILE A 357 -17.73 19.62 -42.02
C ILE A 357 -19.06 19.23 -42.67
N PRO A 358 -19.41 19.80 -43.85
CA PRO A 358 -20.60 19.37 -44.54
C PRO A 358 -20.43 17.88 -44.81
N ILE A 359 -21.35 17.08 -44.26
CA ILE A 359 -21.55 15.72 -44.75
C ILE A 359 -21.98 15.94 -46.20
N ASP A 360 -21.06 15.78 -47.16
CA ASP A 360 -21.42 15.70 -48.57
C ASP A 360 -22.38 14.51 -48.68
N LYS A 361 -23.67 14.82 -48.70
CA LYS A 361 -24.77 13.85 -48.77
C LYS A 361 -24.89 13.22 -50.15
N GLU A 362 -23.94 13.47 -51.06
CA GLU A 362 -24.05 13.09 -52.47
C GLU A 362 -23.38 11.75 -52.83
N GLU A 363 -22.54 11.14 -51.98
CA GLU A 363 -21.83 9.89 -52.37
C GLU A 363 -22.44 8.56 -51.86
N PHE A 364 -23.65 8.57 -51.28
CA PHE A 364 -24.31 7.33 -50.79
C PHE A 364 -25.59 6.92 -51.55
N TYR A 365 -25.81 7.49 -52.73
CA TYR A 365 -26.91 7.11 -53.64
C TYR A 365 -26.45 6.91 -55.10
N GLU A 366 -25.32 6.23 -55.31
CA GLU A 366 -25.03 5.57 -56.60
C GLU A 366 -24.77 4.07 -56.42
#